data_AF-A0AAW8S4N7-F1
#
_entry.id   AF-A0AAW8S4N7-F1
#
_cell.length_a   1.000
_cell.length_b   1.000
_cell.length_c   1.000
_cell.angle_alpha   90.00
_cell.angle_beta   90.00
_cell.angle_gamma   90.00
#
_symmetry.space_group_name_H-M   'P 1'
#
loop_
_entity.id
_entity.type
_entity.pdbx_description
1 polymer ?
#
loop_
_entity_poly.entity_id
_entity_poly.type
_entity_poly.pdbx_seq_one_letter_code
_entity_poly.pdbx_strand_id
1 'polypeptide(L)' 'MPKKKIREIAARYGYHRLRNYRQWDSMHFSAEVNGIVIVVNVSSGELYERNPFTKRLVKKQKVR' A
#
# COMPACT_ATOMS: atom_id res chain seq x y z
N MET A 1 -0.93 -8.86 -12.05
CA MET A 1 -0.85 -8.00 -10.84
C MET A 1 0.14 -6.84 -11.09
N PRO A 2 -0.27 -5.57 -10.93
CA PRO A 2 0.49 -4.39 -11.39
C PRO A 2 1.62 -3.98 -10.43
N LYS A 3 2.59 -4.88 -10.19
CA LYS A 3 3.68 -4.70 -9.19
C LYS A 3 4.48 -3.40 -9.39
N LYS A 4 4.77 -3.02 -10.65
CA LYS A 4 5.48 -1.78 -10.98
C LYS A 4 4.70 -0.54 -10.48
N LYS A 5 3.42 -0.45 -10.82
CA LYS A 5 2.53 0.65 -10.40
C LYS A 5 2.37 0.72 -8.89
N ILE A 6 2.23 -0.43 -8.22
CA ILE A 6 2.15 -0.48 -6.75
C ILE A 6 3.42 0.09 -6.11
N ARG A 7 4.61 -0.28 -6.62
CA ARG A 7 5.90 0.25 -6.14
C ARG A 7 6.01 1.75 -6.36
N GLU A 8 5.62 2.25 -7.53
CA GLU A 8 5.64 3.68 -7.85
C GLU A 8 4.71 4.48 -6.93
N ILE A 9 3.49 3.99 -6.69
CA ILE A 9 2.56 4.65 -5.77
C ILE A 9 3.15 4.65 -4.36
N ALA A 10 3.55 3.48 -3.84
CA ALA A 10 4.08 3.34 -2.49
C ALA A 10 5.33 4.20 -2.22
N ALA A 11 6.21 4.35 -3.21
CA ALA A 11 7.39 5.20 -3.12
C ALA A 11 7.04 6.68 -2.87
N ARG A 12 5.93 7.19 -3.41
CA ARG A 12 5.44 8.57 -3.15
C ARG A 12 5.00 8.79 -1.70
N TYR A 13 4.78 7.71 -0.95
CA TYR A 13 4.44 7.74 0.46
C TYR A 13 5.62 7.29 1.35
N GLY A 14 6.83 7.15 0.79
CA GLY A 14 8.03 6.76 1.52
C GLY A 14 8.18 5.26 1.80
N TYR A 15 7.32 4.42 1.21
CA TYR A 15 7.42 2.96 1.38
C TYR A 15 8.26 2.35 0.25
N HIS A 16 9.34 1.67 0.65
CA HIS A 16 10.27 0.97 -0.24
C HIS A 16 10.35 -0.52 0.11
N ARG A 17 10.98 -1.32 -0.75
CA ARG A 17 11.27 -2.75 -0.50
C ARG A 17 10.05 -3.60 -0.14
N LEU A 18 8.89 -3.29 -0.75
CA LEU A 18 7.64 -4.03 -0.60
C LEU A 18 7.79 -5.53 -0.88
N ARG A 19 7.13 -6.35 -0.06
CA ARG A 19 7.07 -7.82 -0.14
C ARG A 19 5.63 -8.31 0.00
N ASN A 20 5.41 -9.62 -0.09
CA ASN A 20 4.13 -10.27 0.23
C ASN A 20 2.91 -9.61 -0.43
N TYR A 21 3.01 -9.39 -1.75
CA TYR A 21 1.95 -8.76 -2.53
C TYR A 21 0.71 -9.67 -2.55
N ARG A 22 -0.47 -9.11 -2.24
CA ARG A 22 -1.76 -9.81 -2.37
C ARG A 22 -2.80 -8.92 -3.05
N GLN A 23 -3.61 -9.50 -3.91
CA GLN A 23 -4.73 -8.83 -4.57
C GLN A 23 -5.98 -8.97 -3.69
N TRP A 24 -6.71 -7.87 -3.50
CA TRP A 24 -8.00 -7.89 -2.79
C TRP A 24 -9.13 -7.86 -3.80
N ASP A 25 -9.07 -6.92 -4.76
CA ASP A 25 -9.99 -6.81 -5.88
C ASP A 25 -9.26 -6.27 -7.12
N SER A 26 -9.97 -5.78 -8.13
CA SER A 26 -9.38 -5.25 -9.36
C SER A 26 -8.58 -3.94 -9.16
N MET A 27 -8.86 -3.19 -8.09
CA MET A 27 -8.29 -1.87 -7.80
C MET A 27 -7.39 -1.86 -6.55
N HIS A 28 -7.62 -2.73 -5.58
CA HIS A 28 -6.93 -2.75 -4.30
C HIS A 28 -5.93 -3.91 -4.19
N PHE A 29 -4.71 -3.55 -3.81
CA PHE A 29 -3.59 -4.48 -3.65
C PHE A 29 -2.88 -4.21 -2.34
N SER A 30 -2.61 -5.24 -1.54
CA SER A 30 -1.81 -5.10 -0.34
C SER A 30 -0.37 -5.54 -0.56
N ALA A 31 0.55 -4.96 0.21
CA ALA A 31 1.93 -5.36 0.31
C ALA A 31 2.45 -5.15 1.73
N GLU A 32 3.50 -5.86 2.11
CA GLU A 32 4.14 -5.73 3.40
C GLU A 32 5.47 -4.98 3.28
N VAL A 33 5.74 -4.12 4.25
CA VAL A 33 6.97 -3.33 4.38
C VAL A 33 7.32 -3.17 5.85
N ASN A 34 8.48 -3.68 6.27
CA ASN A 34 8.95 -3.61 7.65
C ASN A 34 7.89 -4.09 8.70
N GLY A 35 7.16 -5.16 8.39
CA GLY A 35 6.09 -5.70 9.26
C GLY A 35 4.77 -4.92 9.22
N ILE A 36 4.68 -3.85 8.43
CA ILE A 36 3.47 -3.06 8.22
C ILE A 36 2.81 -3.49 6.92
N VAL A 37 1.51 -3.75 6.95
CA VAL A 37 0.73 -4.02 5.74
C VAL A 37 0.18 -2.71 5.20
N ILE A 38 0.53 -2.37 3.96
CA ILE A 38 -0.07 -1.27 3.21
C ILE A 38 -1.08 -1.81 2.21
N VAL A 39 -2.11 -1.02 1.91
CA VAL A 39 -3.10 -1.26 0.86
C VAL A 39 -3.04 -0.09 -0.11
N VAL A 40 -2.90 -0.40 -1.39
CA VAL A 40 -2.75 0.57 -2.48
C VAL A 40 -3.95 0.44 -3.40
N ASN A 41 -4.65 1.57 -3.63
CA ASN A 41 -5.60 1.68 -4.72
C ASN A 41 -4.85 2.11 -5.99
N VAL A 42 -4.76 1.21 -6.97
CA VAL A 42 -3.99 1.47 -8.20
C VAL A 42 -4.73 2.37 -9.19
N SER A 43 -6.03 2.62 -9.00
CA SER A 43 -6.81 3.54 -9.80
C SER A 43 -6.62 4.98 -9.32
N SER A 44 -6.88 5.25 -8.03
CA SER A 44 -6.77 6.58 -7.43
C SER A 44 -5.34 6.97 -7.04
N GLY A 45 -4.44 6.00 -6.85
CA GLY A 45 -3.09 6.25 -6.33
C GLY A 45 -3.06 6.53 -4.83
N GLU A 46 -4.13 6.20 -4.11
CA GLU A 46 -4.22 6.30 -2.66
C GLU A 46 -3.54 5.12 -1.97
N LEU A 47 -2.99 5.39 -0.78
CA LEU A 47 -2.34 4.41 0.05
C LEU A 47 -2.93 4.46 1.47
N TYR A 48 -3.17 3.27 2.01
CA TYR A 48 -3.66 3.07 3.36
C TYR A 48 -2.70 2.16 4.10
N GLU A 49 -2.45 2.47 5.36
CA GLU A 49 -1.69 1.63 6.28
C GLU A 49 -2.67 0.84 7.14
N ARG A 50 -2.47 -0.47 7.26
CA ARG A 50 -3.24 -1.29 8.17
C ARG A 50 -2.66 -1.18 9.57
N ASN A 51 -3.42 -0.57 10.48
CA ASN A 51 -3.07 -0.51 11.88
C ASN A 51 -3.12 -1.94 12.48
N PRO A 52 -2.03 -2.45 13.07
CA PRO A 52 -1.99 -3.82 13.59
C PRO A 52 -2.88 -4.02 14.82
N PHE A 53 -3.10 -2.97 15.62
CA PHE A 53 -3.89 -3.03 16.86
C PHE A 53 -5.39 -2.91 16.58
N THR A 54 -5.79 -1.90 15.80
CA THR A 54 -7.20 -1.63 15.54
C THR A 54 -7.74 -2.36 14.32
N LYS A 55 -6.87 -2.98 13.52
CA LYS A 55 -7.17 -3.62 12.24
C LYS A 55 -7.80 -2.69 11.19
N ARG A 56 -7.82 -1.37 11.45
CA ARG A 56 -8.36 -0.35 10.56
C ARG A 56 -7.34 0.09 9.51
N LEU A 57 -7.86 0.53 8.36
CA LEU A 57 -7.07 1.17 7.31
C LEU A 57 -6.99 2.68 7.58
N VAL A 58 -5.77 3.19 7.66
CA VAL A 58 -5.48 4.61 7.90
C VAL A 58 -4.91 5.20 6.61
N LYS A 59 -5.62 6.16 6.02
CA LYS A 59 -5.18 6.83 4.80
C LYS A 59 -3.89 7.61 5.07
N LYS A 60 -2.87 7.41 4.23
CA LYS A 60 -1.59 8.12 4.34
C LYS A 60 -1.60 9.36 3.45
N GLN A 61 -0.83 10.36 3.86
CA GLN A 61 -0.53 11.53 3.04
C GLN A 61 0.80 11.31 2.33
N LYS A 62 0.93 11.88 1.13
CA LYS A 62 2.16 11.82 0.35
C LYS A 62 3.28 12.55 1.10
N VAL A 63 4.49 12.02 1.02
CA VAL A 63 5.66 12.73 1.54
C VAL A 63 5.96 13.88 0.57
N ARG A 64 6.16 15.08 1.11
CA ARG A 64 6.53 16.27 0.32
C ARG A 64 7.97 16.17 -0.17
#